data_AF-A0A7X2VJC4-F1
#
_entry.id   AF-A0A7X2VJC4-F1
#
_cell.length_a   1.000
_cell.length_b   1.000
_cell.length_c   1.000
_cell.angle_alpha   90.00
_cell.angle_beta   90.00
_cell.angle_gamma   90.00
#
_symmetry.space_group_name_H-M   'P 1'
#
loop_
_entity.id
_entity.type
_entity.pdbx_description
1 polymer ?
#
loop_
_entity_poly.entity_id
_entity_poly.type
_entity_poly.pdbx_seq_one_letter_code
_entity_poly.pdbx_strand_id
1 'polypeptide(L)'
;MFGWMGYNYFRIRRAAKIVDNAEFEELIRKGQLVDLRDPNEFHAKHILGARNIPSNQLKVSLSALRKDKPVLLYENSRGSRVTNAALFLKKQGYKDIYILSYGLDSWDGKVKTN
;
A
#
# COMPACT_ATOMS: atom_id res chain seq x y z
N MET A 1 3.75 8.04 -24.88
CA MET A 1 2.97 8.00 -23.62
C MET A 1 2.41 6.60 -23.31
N PHE A 2 1.91 5.85 -24.30
CA PHE A 2 1.42 4.48 -24.11
C PHE A 2 2.48 3.42 -23.70
N GLY A 3 3.74 3.56 -24.13
CA GLY A 3 4.82 2.63 -23.75
C GLY A 3 5.23 2.70 -22.27
N TRP A 4 5.06 3.86 -21.61
CA TRP A 4 5.41 4.05 -20.20
C TRP A 4 4.40 3.39 -19.25
N MET A 5 3.11 3.45 -19.58
CA MET A 5 2.04 2.75 -18.85
C MET A 5 2.20 1.22 -18.95
N GLY A 6 2.52 0.69 -20.13
CA GLY A 6 2.77 -0.74 -20.33
C GLY A 6 3.98 -1.25 -19.53
N TYR A 7 5.11 -0.54 -19.59
CA TYR A 7 6.33 -0.91 -18.85
C TYR A 7 6.12 -0.95 -17.33
N ASN A 8 5.43 0.05 -16.76
CA ASN A 8 5.14 0.07 -15.33
C ASN A 8 4.14 -1.02 -14.92
N TYR A 9 3.16 -1.35 -15.77
CA TYR A 9 2.20 -2.42 -15.49
C TYR A 9 2.88 -3.79 -15.29
N PHE A 10 3.79 -4.18 -16.18
CA PHE A 10 4.53 -5.45 -16.04
C PHE A 10 5.49 -5.46 -14.86
N ARG A 11 6.11 -4.31 -14.52
CA ARG A 11 6.99 -4.20 -13.36
C ARG A 11 6.25 -4.30 -12.04
N ILE A 12 5.06 -3.70 -11.93
CA ILE A 12 4.22 -3.80 -10.74
C ILE A 12 3.79 -5.24 -10.50
N ARG A 13 3.34 -5.97 -11.53
CA ARG A 13 2.93 -7.38 -11.37
C ARG A 13 4.05 -8.31 -10.89
N ARG A 14 5.32 -7.94 -11.11
CA ARG A 14 6.49 -8.65 -10.55
C ARG A 14 6.90 -8.14 -9.16
N ALA A 15 6.51 -6.92 -8.82
CA ALA A 15 6.88 -6.26 -7.57
C ALA A 15 5.86 -6.44 -6.45
N ALA A 16 4.56 -6.45 -6.78
CA ALA A 16 3.46 -6.55 -5.82
C ALA A 16 2.23 -7.23 -6.44
N LYS A 17 1.42 -7.85 -5.58
CA LYS A 17 0.11 -8.39 -5.95
C LYS A 17 -0.95 -7.32 -5.68
N ILE A 18 -1.78 -7.02 -6.67
CA ILE A 18 -2.96 -6.18 -6.48
C ILE A 18 -4.10 -7.11 -6.08
N VAL A 19 -4.78 -6.79 -4.99
CA VAL A 19 -5.82 -7.63 -4.40
C VAL A 19 -7.10 -6.83 -4.17
N ASP A 20 -8.24 -7.51 -4.20
CA ASP A 20 -9.56 -6.91 -3.92
C ASP A 20 -9.80 -6.74 -2.42
N ASN A 21 -10.97 -6.20 -2.05
CA ASN A 21 -11.27 -5.91 -0.64
C ASN A 21 -11.26 -7.17 0.24
N ALA A 22 -11.87 -8.25 -0.25
CA ALA A 22 -11.99 -9.51 0.49
C ALA A 22 -10.61 -10.13 0.77
N GLU A 23 -9.77 -10.26 -0.27
CA GLU A 23 -8.42 -10.78 -0.11
C GLU A 23 -7.55 -9.83 0.75
N PHE A 24 -7.69 -8.51 0.59
CA PHE A 24 -6.96 -7.55 1.40
C PHE A 24 -7.33 -7.65 2.88
N GLU A 25 -8.62 -7.83 3.23
CA GLU A 25 -9.08 -7.99 4.61
C GLU A 25 -8.46 -9.22 5.30
N GLU A 26 -8.40 -10.35 4.60
CA GLU A 26 -7.77 -11.57 5.13
C GLU A 26 -6.28 -11.38 5.40
N LEU A 27 -5.61 -10.63 4.53
CA LEU A 27 -4.17 -10.37 4.61
C LEU A 27 -3.82 -9.35 5.70
N ILE A 28 -4.71 -8.41 6.03
CA ILE A 28 -4.47 -7.39 7.08
C ILE A 28 -4.04 -8.05 8.39
N ARG A 29 -4.67 -9.17 8.76
CA ARG A 29 -4.38 -9.90 10.01
C ARG A 29 -2.99 -10.54 10.02
N LYS A 30 -2.38 -10.76 8.86
CA LYS A 30 -1.11 -11.48 8.68
C LYS A 30 0.05 -10.55 8.34
N GLY A 31 -0.23 -9.27 8.05
CA GLY A 31 0.76 -8.35 7.50
C GLY A 31 0.81 -6.99 8.18
N GLN A 32 1.61 -6.11 7.58
CA GLN A 32 1.81 -4.73 8.00
C GLN A 32 0.96 -3.83 7.13
N LEU A 33 -0.15 -3.35 7.67
CA LEU A 33 -1.06 -2.44 6.98
C LEU A 33 -0.53 -1.00 7.03
N VAL A 34 -0.24 -0.44 5.86
CA VAL A 34 0.42 0.86 5.69
C VAL A 34 -0.43 1.78 4.84
N ASP A 35 -0.77 2.94 5.41
CA ASP A 35 -1.42 4.04 4.72
C ASP A 35 -0.35 5.04 4.23
N LEU A 36 -0.29 5.25 2.91
CA LEU A 36 0.72 6.08 2.25
C LEU A 36 0.32 7.57 2.13
N ARG A 37 -0.85 7.94 2.63
CA ARG A 37 -1.41 9.29 2.53
C ARG A 37 -0.80 10.23 3.56
N ASP A 38 -1.12 11.52 3.44
CA ASP A 38 -0.66 12.52 4.40
C ASP A 38 -1.34 12.33 5.78
N PRO A 39 -0.69 12.75 6.89
CA PRO A 39 -1.22 12.54 8.24
C PRO A 39 -2.63 13.09 8.43
N ASN A 40 -2.95 14.24 7.85
CA ASN A 40 -4.29 14.83 7.94
C ASN A 40 -5.37 13.94 7.29
N GLU A 41 -5.06 13.34 6.13
CA GLU A 41 -5.97 12.40 5.45
C GLU A 41 -6.17 11.13 6.28
N PHE A 42 -5.08 10.63 6.88
CA PHE A 42 -5.11 9.47 7.77
C PHE A 42 -5.96 9.74 9.02
N HIS A 43 -5.76 10.88 9.68
CA HIS A 43 -6.50 11.25 10.88
C HIS A 43 -8.00 11.42 10.63
N ALA A 44 -8.40 11.91 9.45
CA ALA A 44 -9.81 12.05 9.09
C ALA A 44 -10.51 10.68 8.95
N LYS A 45 -9.91 9.75 8.21
CA LYS A 45 -10.45 8.40 7.97
C LYS A 45 -9.34 7.48 7.48
N HIS A 46 -9.17 6.29 8.05
CA HIS A 46 -8.23 5.27 7.57
C HIS A 46 -8.75 3.85 7.83
N ILE A 47 -8.16 2.83 7.19
CA ILE A 47 -8.49 1.43 7.45
C ILE A 47 -8.09 1.09 8.89
N LEU A 48 -8.98 0.43 9.64
CA LEU A 48 -8.75 0.12 11.06
C LEU A 48 -7.46 -0.71 11.24
N GLY A 49 -6.56 -0.22 12.10
CA GLY A 49 -5.28 -0.88 12.38
C GLY A 49 -4.14 -0.49 11.43
N ALA A 50 -4.38 0.40 10.47
CA ALA A 50 -3.33 0.92 9.59
C ALA A 50 -2.32 1.78 10.36
N ARG A 51 -1.04 1.70 9.96
CA ARG A 51 -0.01 2.67 10.33
C ARG A 51 0.16 3.68 9.21
N ASN A 52 0.15 4.97 9.54
CA ASN A 52 0.50 6.00 8.56
C ASN A 52 2.01 6.04 8.33
N ILE A 53 2.43 5.84 7.09
CA ILE A 53 3.78 6.11 6.60
C ILE A 53 3.62 6.87 5.30
N PRO A 54 3.59 8.22 5.33
CA PRO A 54 3.44 9.04 4.14
C PRO A 54 4.47 8.64 3.07
N SER A 55 4.03 8.59 1.81
CA SER A 55 4.85 8.08 0.69
C SER A 55 6.22 8.78 0.54
N ASN A 56 6.31 10.06 0.89
CA ASN A 56 7.53 10.87 0.91
C ASN A 56 8.48 10.49 2.07
N GLN A 57 7.96 9.93 3.16
CA GLN A 57 8.70 9.48 4.34
C GLN A 57 9.05 7.99 4.32
N LEU A 58 8.50 7.21 3.38
CA LEU A 58 8.72 5.77 3.30
C LEU A 58 10.21 5.39 3.24
N LYS A 59 11.03 6.16 2.51
CA LYS A 59 12.47 5.89 2.36
C LYS A 59 13.23 5.96 3.67
N VAL A 60 12.92 6.96 4.50
CA VAL A 60 13.57 7.17 5.81
C VAL A 60 12.95 6.30 6.90
N SER A 61 11.72 5.82 6.70
CA SER A 61 10.96 4.99 7.64
C SER A 61 11.09 3.49 7.39
N LEU A 62 12.05 3.06 6.55
CA LEU A 62 12.21 1.65 6.20
C LEU A 62 12.41 0.72 7.41
N SER A 63 13.08 1.21 8.46
CA SER A 63 13.32 0.46 9.70
C SER A 63 12.02 0.16 10.47
N ALA A 64 10.94 0.91 10.21
CA ALA A 64 9.63 0.67 10.79
C ALA A 64 8.91 -0.53 10.18
N LEU A 65 9.39 -1.04 9.04
CA LEU A 65 8.83 -2.17 8.32
C LEU A 65 9.75 -3.40 8.42
N ARG A 66 9.14 -4.53 8.75
CA ARG A 66 9.78 -5.84 8.82
C ARG A 66 9.81 -6.50 7.46
N LYS A 67 10.97 -7.00 7.03
CA LYS A 67 11.14 -7.70 5.73
C LYS A 67 10.59 -9.13 5.73
N ASP A 68 10.41 -9.73 6.90
CA ASP A 68 9.88 -11.08 7.09
C ASP A 68 8.35 -11.14 7.13
N LYS A 69 7.68 -9.98 7.05
CA LYS A 69 6.21 -9.88 7.07
C LYS A 69 5.68 -9.28 5.78
N PRO A 70 4.48 -9.71 5.32
CA PRO A 70 3.76 -9.03 4.26
C PRO A 70 3.60 -7.53 4.52
N VAL A 71 3.68 -6.72 3.47
CA VAL A 71 3.38 -5.29 3.52
C VAL A 71 2.15 -5.04 2.65
N LEU A 72 1.10 -4.51 3.28
CA LEU A 72 -0.14 -4.14 2.61
C LEU A 72 -0.17 -2.62 2.48
N LEU A 73 -0.30 -2.12 1.25
CA LEU A 73 -0.23 -0.71 0.93
C LEU A 73 -1.57 -0.23 0.38
N TYR A 74 -1.99 0.97 0.77
CA TYR A 74 -3.08 1.68 0.12
C TYR A 74 -2.90 3.20 0.15
N GLU A 75 -3.71 3.87 -0.66
CA GLU A 75 -3.96 5.32 -0.68
C GLU A 75 -5.46 5.54 -0.99
N ASN A 76 -5.93 6.78 -1.23
CA ASN A 76 -7.36 7.06 -1.46
C ASN A 76 -7.91 6.25 -2.65
N SER A 77 -7.31 6.49 -3.81
CA SER A 77 -7.57 5.78 -5.05
C SER A 77 -6.24 5.28 -5.58
N ARG A 78 -6.15 4.00 -5.98
CA ARG A 78 -4.89 3.39 -6.43
C ARG A 78 -4.22 4.25 -7.50
N GLY A 79 -3.02 4.76 -7.19
CA GLY A 79 -2.33 5.72 -8.04
C GLY A 79 -0.82 5.57 -8.00
N SER A 80 -0.13 6.71 -8.14
CA SER A 80 1.33 6.75 -8.25
C SER A 80 2.02 6.52 -6.91
N ARG A 81 1.43 6.92 -5.77
CA ARG A 81 2.04 6.76 -4.44
C ARG A 81 2.24 5.28 -4.12
N VAL A 82 1.18 4.48 -4.27
CA VAL A 82 1.24 3.05 -3.98
C VAL A 82 2.10 2.27 -4.97
N THR A 83 2.06 2.66 -6.24
CA THR A 83 2.92 2.09 -7.29
C THR A 83 4.41 2.31 -6.99
N ASN A 84 4.79 3.55 -6.67
CA ASN A 84 6.18 3.91 -6.39
C ASN A 84 6.67 3.25 -5.09
N ALA A 85 5.81 3.21 -4.06
CA ALA A 85 6.11 2.54 -2.80
C ALA A 85 6.39 1.04 -3.00
N ALA A 86 5.53 0.34 -3.75
CA ALA A 86 5.70 -1.09 -4.02
C ALA A 86 7.00 -1.40 -4.79
N LEU A 87 7.30 -0.63 -5.85
CA LEU A 87 8.55 -0.78 -6.61
C LEU A 87 9.78 -0.51 -5.74
N PHE A 88 9.71 0.51 -4.88
CA PHE A 88 10.77 0.83 -3.94
C PHE A 88 11.00 -0.29 -2.93
N LEU A 89 9.94 -0.77 -2.26
CA LEU A 89 10.02 -1.86 -1.29
C LEU A 89 10.55 -3.15 -1.94
N LYS A 90 10.12 -3.47 -3.16
CA LYS A 90 10.67 -4.62 -3.90
C LYS A 90 12.18 -4.49 -4.09
N LYS A 91 12.67 -3.31 -4.48
CA LYS A 91 14.11 -3.03 -4.62
C LYS A 91 14.87 -3.16 -3.29
N GLN A 92 14.22 -2.88 -2.16
CA GLN A 92 14.79 -3.03 -0.81
C GLN A 92 14.74 -4.48 -0.29
N GLY A 93 14.23 -5.43 -1.07
CA GLY A 93 14.22 -6.86 -0.75
C GLY A 93 12.95 -7.33 -0.02
N TYR A 94 11.89 -6.53 0.02
CA TYR A 94 10.59 -6.99 0.50
C TYR A 94 9.99 -7.96 -0.52
N LYS A 95 9.51 -9.11 -0.04
CA LYS A 95 9.07 -10.22 -0.90
C LYS A 95 7.57 -10.14 -1.17
N ASP A 96 6.79 -10.00 -0.10
CA ASP A 96 5.33 -10.05 -0.11
C ASP A 96 4.76 -8.65 0.04
N ILE A 97 4.41 -8.04 -1.10
CA ILE A 97 3.85 -6.69 -1.16
C ILE A 97 2.47 -6.79 -1.80
N TYR A 98 1.46 -6.26 -1.12
CA TYR A 98 0.07 -6.28 -1.54
C TYR A 98 -0.45 -4.85 -1.67
N ILE A 99 -1.23 -4.60 -2.72
CA ILE A 99 -1.82 -3.28 -3.02
C ILE A 99 -3.33 -3.42 -3.05
N LEU A 100 -4.04 -2.56 -2.33
CA LEU A 100 -5.50 -2.48 -2.42
C LEU A 100 -5.90 -1.96 -3.81
N SER A 101 -6.74 -2.71 -4.52
CA SER A 101 -7.06 -2.49 -5.94
C SER A 101 -7.70 -1.15 -6.25
N TYR A 102 -8.66 -0.71 -5.43
CA TYR A 102 -9.43 0.51 -5.64
C TYR A 102 -9.15 1.60 -4.59
N GLY A 103 -8.25 1.33 -3.65
CA GLY A 103 -7.91 2.25 -2.56
C GLY A 103 -9.00 2.40 -1.50
N LEU A 104 -8.78 3.30 -0.54
CA LEU A 104 -9.68 3.57 0.57
C LEU A 104 -11.08 4.06 0.13
N ASP A 105 -11.17 4.77 -1.00
CA ASP A 105 -12.45 5.34 -1.47
C ASP A 105 -13.48 4.24 -1.77
N SER A 106 -13.01 3.05 -2.14
CA SER A 106 -13.82 1.87 -2.44
C SER A 106 -13.69 0.76 -1.38
N TRP A 107 -13.09 1.06 -0.23
CA TRP A 107 -12.95 0.11 0.87
C TRP A 107 -14.27 -0.03 1.64
N ASP A 108 -14.76 -1.26 1.74
CA ASP A 108 -16.01 -1.63 2.43
C ASP A 108 -15.80 -2.24 3.82
N GLY A 109 -14.55 -2.50 4.20
CA GLY A 109 -14.19 -3.03 5.51
C GLY A 109 -14.16 -1.98 6.62
N LYS A 110 -13.67 -2.39 7.79
CA LYS A 110 -13.62 -1.53 8.98
C LYS A 110 -12.69 -0.34 8.77
N VAL A 111 -13.17 0.84 9.13
CA VAL A 111 -12.42 2.10 9.15
C VAL A 111 -12.40 2.69 10.55
N LYS A 112 -11.38 3.50 10.84
CA LYS A 112 -11.37 4.42 11.97
C LYS A 112 -11.55 5.83 11.43
N THR A 113 -12.51 6.54 12.01
CA THR A 113 -12.75 7.98 11.82
C THR A 113 -12.59 8.66 13.17
N ASN A 114 -12.13 9.91 13.15
CA ASN A 114 -12.16 10.77 14.32
C ASN A 114 -13.50 11.49 14.44
#